data_AF-A0A1B6J2L5-F1
#
_entry.id   AF-A0A1B6J2L5-F1
#
_cell.length_a   1.000
_cell.length_b   1.000
_cell.length_c   1.000
_cell.angle_alpha   90.00
_cell.angle_beta   90.00
_cell.angle_gamma   90.00
#
_symmetry.space_group_name_H-M   'P 1'
#
loop_
_entity.id
_entity.type
_entity.pdbx_description
1 polymer ?
#
loop_
_entity_poly.entity_id
_entity_poly.type
_entity_poly.pdbx_seq_one_letter_code
_entity_poly.pdbx_strand_id
1 'polypeptide(L)'
;MSDSQTPAGASVQEFSIRVPKNSRKRHHVMRFNSVLNVDFAKWGQVKMERENNQKEFARPDDDMPKFGAGSEFGREAKEEARRKKFGIVSKKYKPEDQPWILKAGGKTGKKFKGIREGGVGE
;
A
#
# COMPACT_ATOMS: atom_id res chain seq x y z
N MET A 1 22.29 58.03 19.12
CA MET A 1 21.27 57.15 19.72
C MET A 1 21.14 55.96 18.79
N SER A 2 21.76 54.85 19.16
CA SER A 2 21.83 53.63 18.34
C SER A 2 21.51 52.46 19.27
N ASP A 3 20.25 52.03 19.24
CA ASP A 3 19.75 50.84 19.91
C ASP A 3 20.28 49.59 19.20
N SER A 4 21.19 48.88 19.86
CA SER A 4 21.62 47.54 19.47
C SER A 4 20.64 46.53 20.06
N GLN A 5 19.78 45.95 19.22
CA GLN A 5 18.84 44.91 19.59
C GLN A 5 19.59 43.58 19.78
N THR A 6 19.79 43.19 21.03
CA THR A 6 20.35 41.89 21.43
C THR A 6 19.39 40.77 21.05
N PRO A 7 19.82 39.68 20.37
CA PRO A 7 18.93 38.57 20.04
C PRO A 7 18.47 37.89 21.34
N ALA A 8 17.15 37.80 21.53
CA ALA A 8 16.54 37.12 22.67
C ALA A 8 17.05 35.67 22.73
N GLY A 9 17.65 35.29 23.87
CA GLY A 9 18.25 33.98 24.08
C GLY A 9 17.27 32.85 23.79
N ALA A 10 17.76 31.83 23.07
CA ALA A 10 17.00 30.62 22.77
C ALA A 10 16.56 29.94 24.07
N SER A 11 15.25 29.87 24.31
CA SER A 11 14.68 29.13 25.42
C SER A 11 14.74 27.63 25.12
N VAL A 12 15.53 26.89 25.90
CA VAL A 12 15.63 25.43 25.80
C VAL A 12 14.39 24.82 26.46
N GLN A 13 13.65 24.00 25.72
CA GLN A 13 12.53 23.23 26.23
C GLN A 13 12.92 21.75 26.34
N GLU A 14 12.82 21.19 27.54
CA GLU A 14 13.10 19.79 27.79
C GLU A 14 11.82 18.95 27.76
N PHE A 15 11.87 17.81 27.08
CA PHE A 15 10.74 16.88 26.97
C PHE A 15 11.17 15.46 27.32
N SER A 16 10.38 14.76 28.13
CA SER A 16 10.58 13.33 28.37
C SER A 16 9.95 12.50 27.26
N ILE A 17 10.76 11.86 26.42
CA ILE A 17 10.31 10.99 25.34
C ILE A 17 10.26 9.53 25.81
N ARG A 18 9.20 8.79 25.48
CA ARG A 18 9.06 7.36 25.77
C ARG A 18 8.78 6.58 24.50
N VAL A 19 9.39 5.40 24.38
CA VAL A 19 9.16 4.45 23.28
C VAL A 19 8.52 3.18 23.82
N PRO A 20 7.18 3.06 23.77
CA PRO A 20 6.49 1.87 24.23
C PRO A 20 6.81 0.67 23.35
N LYS A 21 7.23 -0.45 23.96
CA LYS A 21 7.58 -1.68 23.22
C LYS A 21 6.38 -2.53 22.82
N ASN A 22 5.24 -2.35 23.50
CA ASN A 22 4.06 -3.19 23.30
C ASN A 22 2.84 -2.33 22.95
N SER A 23 2.66 -2.03 21.65
CA SER A 23 1.46 -1.34 21.15
C SER A 23 0.51 -2.34 20.50
N ARG A 24 -0.78 -2.28 20.88
CA ARG A 24 -1.84 -3.06 20.20
C ARG A 24 -2.19 -2.53 18.81
N LYS A 25 -1.72 -1.32 18.47
CA LYS A 25 -1.98 -0.64 17.18
C LYS A 25 -0.72 -0.64 16.33
N ARG A 26 -0.90 -0.84 15.01
CA ARG A 26 0.16 -0.64 14.01
C ARG A 26 0.06 0.77 13.45
N HIS A 27 1.18 1.47 13.40
CA HIS A 27 1.28 2.82 12.86
C HIS A 27 1.78 2.74 11.42
N HIS A 28 1.10 3.45 10.52
CA HIS A 28 1.45 3.53 9.11
C HIS A 28 1.38 4.99 8.68
N VAL A 29 2.23 5.36 7.72
CA VAL A 29 2.24 6.71 7.15
C VAL A 29 1.55 6.68 5.80
N MET A 30 0.62 7.61 5.59
CA MET A 30 0.00 7.87 4.30
C MET A 30 0.53 9.21 3.77
N ARG A 31 1.08 9.20 2.57
CA ARG A 31 1.61 10.39 1.91
C ARG A 31 0.66 10.83 0.79
N PHE A 32 0.41 12.13 0.72
CA PHE A 32 -0.28 12.76 -0.41
C PHE A 32 0.71 13.63 -1.18
N ASN A 33 0.58 13.65 -2.51
CA ASN A 33 1.32 14.59 -3.34
C ASN A 33 0.78 16.01 -3.11
N SER A 34 1.66 16.97 -2.84
CA SER A 34 1.28 18.38 -2.62
C SER A 34 0.52 18.99 -3.79
N VAL A 35 0.81 18.57 -5.03
CA VAL A 35 0.14 19.07 -6.25
C VAL A 35 -1.37 18.75 -6.23
N LEU A 36 -1.78 17.69 -5.54
CA LEU A 36 -3.19 17.31 -5.44
C LEU A 36 -4.00 18.22 -4.52
N ASN A 37 -3.35 19.14 -3.78
CA ASN A 37 -3.99 20.12 -2.88
C ASN A 37 -5.12 19.49 -2.06
N VAL A 38 -4.78 18.39 -1.37
CA VAL A 38 -5.75 17.61 -0.60
C VAL A 38 -6.16 18.39 0.64
N ASP A 39 -7.44 18.74 0.70
CA ASP A 39 -8.04 19.44 1.83
C ASP A 39 -8.92 18.47 2.62
N PHE A 40 -8.48 18.17 3.85
CA PHE A 40 -9.17 17.26 4.75
C PHE A 40 -10.44 17.85 5.38
N ALA A 41 -10.58 19.19 5.42
CA ALA A 41 -11.78 19.82 5.95
C ALA A 41 -13.01 19.57 5.06
N LYS A 42 -12.78 19.30 3.77
CA LYS A 42 -13.84 18.97 2.80
C LYS A 42 -14.29 17.51 2.85
N TRP A 43 -13.66 16.67 3.67
CA TRP A 43 -13.99 15.24 3.73
C TRP A 43 -15.11 14.99 4.73
N GLY A 44 -16.32 14.72 4.23
CA GLY A 44 -17.45 14.34 5.09
C GLY A 44 -17.44 12.86 5.50
N GLN A 45 -17.31 11.96 4.53
CA GLN A 45 -17.29 10.50 4.75
C GLN A 45 -16.10 9.87 4.04
N VAL A 46 -15.38 9.00 4.73
CA VAL A 46 -14.15 8.37 4.23
C VAL A 46 -14.19 6.88 4.51
N LYS A 47 -13.85 6.08 3.50
CA LYS A 47 -13.71 4.62 3.62
C LYS A 47 -12.31 4.21 3.22
N MET A 48 -11.64 3.45 4.08
CA MET A 48 -10.31 2.90 3.81
C MET A 48 -10.37 1.38 3.81
N GLU A 49 -9.99 0.77 2.69
CA GLU A 49 -10.08 -0.68 2.47
C GLU A 49 -8.81 -1.20 1.79
N ARG A 50 -8.55 -2.50 1.86
CA ARG A 50 -7.62 -3.16 0.94
C ARG A 50 -8.31 -3.32 -0.42
N GLU A 51 -7.59 -3.05 -1.50
CA GLU A 51 -8.10 -3.30 -2.84
C GLU A 51 -8.35 -4.81 -3.03
N ASN A 52 -9.55 -5.19 -3.47
CA ASN A 52 -9.87 -6.59 -3.76
C ASN A 52 -9.47 -6.92 -5.21
N ASN A 53 -8.17 -7.11 -5.43
CA ASN A 53 -7.62 -7.43 -6.75
C ASN A 53 -7.41 -8.94 -6.92
N GLN A 54 -8.08 -9.77 -6.10
CA GLN A 54 -7.88 -11.22 -6.09
C GLN A 54 -8.19 -11.86 -7.45
N LYS A 55 -9.20 -11.33 -8.17
CA LYS A 55 -9.55 -11.79 -9.53
C LYS A 55 -8.51 -11.42 -10.57
N GLU A 56 -7.91 -10.24 -10.48
CA GLU A 56 -6.85 -9.80 -11.40
C GLU A 56 -5.49 -10.47 -11.10
N PHE A 57 -5.32 -10.93 -9.86
CA PHE A 57 -4.14 -11.69 -9.43
C PHE A 57 -4.21 -13.17 -9.87
N ALA A 58 -5.40 -13.70 -10.15
CA ALA A 58 -5.55 -15.00 -10.78
C ALA A 58 -4.92 -14.92 -12.18
N ARG A 59 -4.01 -15.84 -12.48
CA ARG A 59 -3.34 -15.82 -13.78
C ARG A 59 -4.38 -16.17 -14.86
N PRO A 60 -4.25 -15.65 -16.09
CA PRO A 60 -5.05 -16.11 -17.21
C PRO A 60 -5.01 -17.63 -17.42
N ASP A 61 -3.93 -18.29 -16.98
CA ASP A 61 -3.79 -19.76 -17.04
C ASP A 61 -4.74 -20.51 -16.08
N ASP A 62 -5.26 -19.89 -15.02
CA ASP A 62 -6.20 -20.52 -14.09
C ASP A 62 -7.66 -20.49 -14.61
N ASP A 63 -7.95 -19.70 -15.66
CA ASP A 63 -9.28 -19.58 -16.27
C ASP A 63 -9.48 -20.56 -17.45
N MET A 64 -8.43 -21.32 -17.79
CA MET A 64 -8.51 -22.32 -18.87
C MET A 64 -9.06 -23.64 -18.30
N PRO A 65 -10.14 -24.21 -18.88
CA PRO A 65 -10.77 -25.41 -18.35
C PRO A 65 -9.78 -26.58 -18.36
N LYS A 66 -9.48 -27.10 -17.16
CA LYS A 66 -8.52 -28.20 -16.93
C LYS A 66 -8.96 -29.53 -17.54
N PHE A 67 -10.27 -29.70 -17.77
CA PHE A 67 -10.86 -30.88 -18.41
C PHE A 67 -11.92 -30.43 -19.41
N GLY A 68 -11.86 -30.96 -20.65
CA GLY A 68 -12.83 -30.69 -21.71
C GLY A 68 -12.20 -30.41 -23.08
N ALA A 69 -13.05 -30.12 -24.08
CA ALA A 69 -12.62 -29.76 -25.43
C ALA A 69 -11.85 -28.43 -25.42
N GLY A 70 -10.56 -28.48 -25.81
CA GLY A 70 -9.62 -27.35 -25.72
C GLY A 70 -8.50 -27.51 -24.68
N SER A 71 -8.51 -28.59 -23.88
CA SER A 71 -7.41 -28.92 -22.98
C SER A 71 -6.23 -29.56 -23.74
N GLU A 72 -5.06 -28.92 -23.71
CA GLU A 72 -3.83 -29.48 -24.28
C GLU A 72 -3.22 -30.50 -23.30
N PHE A 73 -3.33 -31.79 -23.63
CA PHE A 73 -2.67 -32.89 -22.92
C PHE A 73 -1.15 -32.61 -22.81
N GLY A 74 -0.63 -32.54 -21.58
CA GLY A 74 0.80 -32.32 -21.31
C GLY A 74 1.22 -30.86 -21.02
N ARG A 75 0.29 -29.89 -21.01
CA ARG A 75 0.61 -28.52 -20.56
C ARG A 75 1.13 -28.47 -19.14
N GLU A 76 0.45 -29.14 -18.21
CA GLU A 76 0.80 -29.11 -16.78
C GLU A 76 2.23 -29.62 -16.54
N ALA A 77 2.63 -30.72 -17.19
CA ALA A 77 3.99 -31.26 -17.07
C ALA A 77 5.06 -30.36 -17.71
N LYS A 78 4.78 -29.75 -18.88
CA LYS A 78 5.71 -28.84 -19.56
C LYS A 78 5.85 -27.51 -18.82
N GLU A 79 4.76 -27.01 -18.26
CA GLU A 79 4.76 -25.77 -17.49
C GLU A 79 5.35 -25.94 -16.09
N GLU A 80 5.15 -27.09 -15.45
CA GLU A 80 5.81 -27.44 -14.19
C GLU A 80 7.32 -27.62 -14.37
N ALA A 81 7.76 -28.27 -15.46
CA ALA A 81 9.18 -28.36 -15.82
C ALA A 81 9.78 -26.98 -16.15
N ARG A 82 9.05 -26.11 -16.85
CA ARG A 82 9.45 -24.71 -17.09
C ARG A 82 9.52 -23.93 -15.78
N ARG A 83 8.55 -24.09 -14.88
CA ARG A 83 8.51 -23.42 -13.58
C ARG A 83 9.70 -23.81 -12.70
N LYS A 84 10.07 -25.11 -12.70
CA LYS A 84 11.28 -25.62 -12.05
C LYS A 84 12.57 -25.12 -12.72
N LYS A 85 12.62 -25.09 -14.06
CA LYS A 85 13.80 -24.68 -14.83
C LYS A 85 14.11 -23.18 -14.76
N PHE A 86 13.08 -22.32 -14.75
CA PHE A 86 13.22 -20.86 -14.73
C PHE A 86 13.02 -20.24 -13.34
N GLY A 87 12.84 -21.05 -12.30
CA GLY A 87 12.66 -20.57 -10.92
C GLY A 87 11.45 -19.64 -10.73
N ILE A 88 10.43 -19.75 -11.58
CA ILE A 88 9.26 -18.85 -11.58
C ILE A 88 8.38 -19.22 -10.39
N VAL A 89 8.58 -18.55 -9.25
CA VAL A 89 7.68 -18.69 -8.11
C VAL A 89 6.40 -17.89 -8.39
N SER A 90 5.26 -18.57 -8.42
CA SER A 90 3.95 -17.90 -8.39
C SER A 90 3.82 -17.17 -7.04
N LYS A 91 3.87 -15.83 -7.06
CA LYS A 91 3.54 -15.05 -5.88
C LYS A 91 2.11 -15.41 -5.47
N LYS A 92 1.89 -15.74 -4.19
CA LYS A 92 0.55 -15.99 -3.64
C LYS A 92 -0.11 -14.66 -3.29
N TYR A 93 -1.44 -14.59 -3.43
CA TYR A 93 -2.20 -13.41 -3.04
C TYR A 93 -2.12 -13.21 -1.52
N LYS A 94 -1.69 -12.02 -1.10
CA LYS A 94 -1.60 -11.61 0.30
C LYS A 94 -2.42 -10.34 0.49
N PRO A 95 -3.58 -10.39 1.18
CA PRO A 95 -4.43 -9.22 1.42
C PRO A 95 -3.67 -8.07 2.12
N GLU A 96 -2.74 -8.39 3.02
CA GLU A 96 -1.92 -7.43 3.75
C GLU A 96 -0.84 -6.73 2.91
N ASP A 97 -0.55 -7.24 1.72
CA ASP A 97 0.37 -6.62 0.76
C ASP A 97 -0.36 -5.88 -0.36
N GLN A 98 -1.69 -6.01 -0.44
CA GLN A 98 -2.47 -5.29 -1.44
C GLN A 98 -2.50 -3.79 -1.18
N PRO A 99 -2.53 -2.95 -2.22
CA PRO A 99 -2.65 -1.50 -2.05
C PRO A 99 -3.84 -1.12 -1.15
N TRP A 100 -3.66 -0.06 -0.36
CA TRP A 100 -4.79 0.56 0.33
C TRP A 100 -5.57 1.41 -0.68
N ILE A 101 -6.89 1.36 -0.61
CA ILE A 101 -7.77 2.27 -1.34
C ILE A 101 -8.55 3.13 -0.36
N LEU A 102 -8.38 4.44 -0.48
CA LEU A 102 -9.10 5.45 0.28
C LEU A 102 -10.16 6.08 -0.62
N LYS A 103 -11.42 6.07 -0.20
CA LYS A 103 -12.56 6.66 -0.91
C LYS A 103 -13.10 7.81 -0.06
N ALA A 104 -12.95 9.05 -0.52
CA ALA A 104 -13.44 10.24 0.15
C ALA A 104 -14.67 10.79 -0.59
N GLY A 105 -15.81 10.91 0.08
CA GLY A 105 -17.06 11.43 -0.51
C GLY A 105 -18.00 10.38 -1.10
N GLY A 106 -17.95 9.12 -0.63
CA GLY A 106 -18.88 8.06 -1.05
C GLY A 106 -18.55 7.44 -2.42
N LYS A 107 -19.56 6.95 -3.16
CA LYS A 107 -19.39 6.18 -4.42
C LYS A 107 -18.83 7.02 -5.57
N THR A 108 -19.23 8.29 -5.67
CA THR A 108 -18.81 9.25 -6.71
C THR A 108 -17.63 10.11 -6.28
N GLY A 109 -17.16 9.92 -5.04
CA GLY A 109 -16.08 10.68 -4.45
C GLY A 109 -14.69 10.34 -5.01
N LYS A 110 -13.70 11.13 -4.59
CA LYS A 110 -12.30 10.94 -4.99
C LYS A 110 -11.75 9.64 -4.39
N LYS A 111 -10.97 8.90 -5.19
CA LYS A 111 -10.30 7.67 -4.79
C LYS A 111 -8.79 7.89 -4.79
N PHE A 112 -8.12 7.49 -3.71
CA PHE A 112 -6.67 7.51 -3.60
C PHE A 112 -6.16 6.09 -3.43
N LYS A 113 -5.18 5.69 -4.23
CA LYS A 113 -4.53 4.39 -4.16
C LYS A 113 -3.18 4.54 -3.46
N GLY A 114 -3.08 3.95 -2.27
CA GLY A 114 -1.85 3.87 -1.50
C GLY A 114 -1.05 2.65 -1.91
N ILE A 115 -0.07 2.85 -2.79
CA ILE A 115 0.92 1.83 -3.13
C ILE A 115 1.96 1.84 -2.01
N ARG A 116 2.27 0.65 -1.46
CA ARG A 116 3.34 0.51 -0.48
C ARG A 116 4.67 0.72 -1.19
N GLU A 117 5.32 1.86 -1.00
CA GLU A 117 6.69 2.08 -1.45
C GLU A 117 7.59 1.00 -0.82
N GLY A 118 8.41 0.34 -1.64
CA GLY A 118 9.35 -0.68 -1.16
C GLY A 118 10.39 -0.03 -0.23
N GLY A 119 10.73 -0.72 0.86
CA GLY A 119 11.76 -0.27 1.81
C GLY A 119 11.25 0.71 2.87
N VAL A 120 10.47 0.24 3.84
CA VAL A 120 10.34 0.94 5.14
C VAL A 120 11.34 0.28 6.08
N GLY A 121 12.63 0.61 5.90
CA GLY A 121 13.73 0.02 6.68
C GLY A 121 15.04 -0.15 5.93
N GLU A 122 15.39 0.78 5.04
CA GLU A 122 16.79 1.00 4.63
C GLU A 122 17.17 2.44 4.98
#